data_AF-A0A164AFP9-F1
#
_entry.id   AF-A0A164AFP9-F1
#
_cell.length_a   1.000
_cell.length_b   1.000
_cell.length_c   1.000
_cell.angle_alpha   90.00
_cell.angle_beta   90.00
_cell.angle_gamma   90.00
#
_symmetry.space_group_name_H-M   'P 1'
#
loop_
_entity.id
_entity.type
_entity.pdbx_description
1 polymer ?
#
loop_
_entity_poly.entity_id
_entity_poly.type
_entity_poly.pdbx_seq_one_letter_code
_entity_poly.pdbx_strand_id
1 'polypeptide(L)'
;MSEFFEAFWHGEGIGDGGDLEEALQAYVTVKPDDNDWIAACAVKEAAPRIERFSSFEAYLDNQDPLDVIEVSPQMIVVAIEQLPV
;
A
#
# COMPACT_ATOMS: atom_id res chain seq x y z
N MET A 1 -17.27 -8.82 -9.59
CA MET A 1 -16.30 -7.72 -9.71
C MET A 1 -15.17 -8.08 -8.75
N SER A 2 -13.92 -8.01 -9.20
CA SER A 2 -12.75 -8.22 -8.35
C SER A 2 -12.58 -7.01 -7.43
N GLU A 3 -12.09 -7.24 -6.23
CA GLU A 3 -11.71 -6.16 -5.30
C GLU A 3 -10.58 -5.31 -5.90
N PHE A 4 -10.38 -4.12 -5.34
CA PHE A 4 -9.31 -3.20 -5.73
C PHE A 4 -8.67 -2.62 -4.48
N PHE A 5 -7.34 -2.50 -4.48
CA PHE A 5 -6.55 -2.07 -3.33
C PHE A 5 -5.59 -0.96 -3.78
N GLU A 6 -5.67 0.22 -3.18
CA GLU A 6 -4.75 1.34 -3.44
C GLU A 6 -3.79 1.50 -2.25
N ALA A 7 -2.49 1.59 -2.53
CA ALA A 7 -1.44 1.79 -1.55
C ALA A 7 -1.10 3.27 -1.40
N PHE A 8 -0.98 3.74 -0.16
CA PHE A 8 -0.67 5.13 0.15
C PHE A 8 0.59 5.28 0.98
N TRP A 9 1.41 6.28 0.64
CA TRP A 9 2.59 6.72 1.38
C TRP A 9 2.63 8.24 1.43
N HIS A 10 2.86 8.83 2.61
CA HIS A 10 2.84 10.29 2.79
C HIS A 10 1.54 10.98 2.33
N GLY A 11 0.43 10.25 2.33
CA GLY A 11 -0.88 10.74 1.86
C GLY A 11 -1.07 10.70 0.35
N GLU A 12 -0.08 10.22 -0.41
CA GLU A 12 -0.15 10.07 -1.86
C GLU A 12 -0.32 8.59 -2.24
N GLY A 13 -1.12 8.31 -3.28
CA GLY A 13 -1.23 6.98 -3.87
C GLY A 13 0.05 6.62 -4.61
N ILE A 14 0.65 5.46 -4.28
CA ILE A 14 1.92 5.01 -4.84
C ILE A 14 1.78 3.82 -5.79
N GLY A 15 0.58 3.27 -5.90
CA GLY A 15 0.27 2.12 -6.75
C GLY A 15 -0.88 1.30 -6.19
N ASP A 16 -1.31 0.31 -6.96
CA ASP A 16 -2.48 -0.50 -6.69
C ASP A 16 -2.22 -2.00 -6.82
N GLY A 17 -3.22 -2.80 -6.45
CA GLY A 17 -3.24 -4.24 -6.62
C GLY A 17 -4.65 -4.83 -6.67
N GLY A 18 -4.77 -6.01 -7.27
CA GLY A 18 -6.00 -6.82 -7.26
C GLY A 18 -6.23 -7.54 -5.93
N ASP A 19 -5.20 -7.60 -5.07
CA ASP A 19 -5.25 -8.09 -3.71
C ASP A 19 -4.30 -7.29 -2.79
N LEU A 20 -4.33 -7.62 -1.50
CA LEU A 20 -3.50 -6.97 -0.48
C LEU A 20 -2.00 -7.19 -0.72
N GLU A 21 -1.60 -8.37 -1.19
CA GLU A 21 -0.19 -8.72 -1.39
C GLU A 21 0.40 -7.90 -2.54
N GLU A 22 -0.31 -7.81 -3.66
CA GLU A 22 0.08 -6.99 -4.82
C GLU A 22 0.13 -5.50 -4.46
N ALA A 23 -0.86 -4.97 -3.73
CA ALA A 23 -0.84 -3.57 -3.30
C ALA A 23 0.33 -3.26 -2.34
N LEU A 24 0.69 -4.19 -1.45
CA LEU A 24 1.85 -4.02 -0.57
C LEU A 24 3.18 -3.98 -1.34
N GLN A 25 3.27 -4.63 -2.50
CA GLN A 25 4.47 -4.58 -3.33
C GLN A 25 4.72 -3.19 -3.93
N ALA A 26 3.69 -2.35 -4.06
CA ALA A 26 3.82 -0.97 -4.56
C ALA A 26 4.79 -0.12 -3.71
N TYR A 27 4.99 -0.46 -2.42
CA TYR A 27 5.95 0.22 -1.55
C TYR A 27 7.40 0.13 -2.04
N VAL A 28 7.74 -0.80 -2.94
CA VAL A 28 9.07 -0.85 -3.56
C VAL A 28 9.43 0.46 -4.28
N THR A 29 8.43 1.20 -4.75
CA THR A 29 8.59 2.48 -5.47
C THR A 29 9.11 3.60 -4.57
N VAL A 30 8.84 3.51 -3.26
CA VAL A 30 9.20 4.49 -2.23
C VAL A 30 10.19 3.90 -1.22
N LYS A 31 10.91 2.85 -1.62
CA LYS A 31 11.89 2.18 -0.78
C LYS A 31 12.94 3.17 -0.25
N PRO A 32 13.16 3.25 1.07
CA PRO A 32 14.15 4.14 1.65
C PRO A 32 15.57 3.71 1.24
N ASP A 33 16.48 4.69 1.11
CA ASP A 33 17.86 4.48 0.64
C ASP A 33 18.66 3.51 1.54
N ASP A 34 18.40 3.54 2.85
CA ASP A 34 19.01 2.65 3.84
C ASP A 34 18.22 1.34 4.06
N ASN A 35 17.10 1.18 3.35
CA ASN A 35 16.16 0.07 3.48
C ASN A 35 15.57 -0.11 4.90
N ASP A 36 15.60 0.93 5.75
CA ASP A 36 15.06 0.90 7.11
C ASP A 36 13.58 1.30 7.12
N TRP A 37 12.72 0.32 6.85
CA TRP A 37 11.27 0.49 6.91
C TRP A 37 10.74 0.79 8.31
N ILE A 38 11.44 0.38 9.37
CA ILE A 38 11.01 0.67 10.75
C ILE A 38 11.16 2.17 11.00
N ALA A 39 12.32 2.74 10.65
CA ALA A 39 12.55 4.17 10.75
C ALA A 39 11.62 4.97 9.82
N ALA A 40 11.44 4.52 8.57
CA ALA A 40 10.60 5.20 7.60
C ALA A 40 9.13 5.29 8.06
N CYS A 41 8.54 4.20 8.54
CA CYS A 41 7.15 4.19 9.00
C CYS A 41 6.95 4.85 10.38
N ALA A 42 8.02 5.08 11.16
CA ALA A 42 7.92 5.79 12.43
C ALA A 42 7.66 7.30 12.25
N VAL A 43 7.89 7.83 11.05
CA VAL A 43 7.54 9.21 10.69
C VAL A 43 6.02 9.32 10.59
N LYS A 44 5.43 10.24 11.36
CA LYS A 44 3.97 10.38 11.46
C LYS A 44 3.33 10.67 10.11
N GLU A 45 4.00 11.44 9.27
CA GLU A 45 3.54 11.81 7.94
C GLU A 45 3.51 10.61 6.99
N ALA A 46 4.36 9.59 7.19
CA ALA A 46 4.44 8.44 6.31
C ALA A 46 3.11 7.69 6.23
N ALA A 47 2.45 7.50 7.39
CA ALA A 47 1.11 6.93 7.56
C ALA A 47 0.74 5.86 6.51
N PRO A 48 1.57 4.81 6.36
CA PRO A 48 1.38 3.80 5.33
C PRO A 48 0.05 3.07 5.54
N ARG A 49 -0.76 3.01 4.49
CA ARG A 49 -2.05 2.31 4.50
C ARG A 49 -2.38 1.73 3.15
N ILE A 50 -3.29 0.75 3.15
CA ILE A 50 -3.99 0.28 1.96
C ILE A 50 -5.46 0.61 2.12
N GLU A 51 -6.07 1.16 1.07
CA GLU A 51 -7.52 1.37 0.99
C GLU A 51 -8.13 0.31 0.09
N ARG A 52 -9.13 -0.42 0.60
CA ARG A 52 -9.81 -1.51 -0.12
C ARG A 52 -11.16 -1.05 -0.66
N PHE A 53 -11.42 -1.27 -1.93
CA PHE A 53 -12.67 -0.96 -2.62
C PHE A 53 -13.35 -2.23 -3.14
N SER A 54 -14.67 -2.15 -3.34
CA SER A 54 -15.44 -3.27 -3.91
C SER A 54 -15.05 -3.61 -5.34
N SER A 55 -14.54 -2.63 -6.09
CA SER A 55 -14.01 -2.78 -7.45
C SER A 55 -13.23 -1.53 -7.87
N PHE A 56 -12.53 -1.62 -9.00
CA PHE A 56 -11.84 -0.48 -9.61
C PHE A 56 -12.81 0.64 -10.02
N GLU A 57 -14.01 0.29 -10.50
CA GLU A 57 -15.04 1.28 -10.83
C GLU A 57 -15.51 2.05 -9.59
N ALA A 58 -15.63 1.39 -8.43
CA ALA A 58 -15.99 2.07 -7.19
C ALA A 58 -14.94 3.12 -6.78
N TYR A 59 -13.65 2.81 -6.98
CA TYR A 59 -12.57 3.76 -6.79
C TYR A 59 -12.67 4.95 -7.77
N LEU A 60 -12.87 4.70 -9.07
CA LEU A 60 -13.02 5.77 -10.08
C LEU A 60 -14.23 6.67 -9.84
N ASP A 61 -15.31 6.10 -9.29
CA ASP A 61 -16.51 6.83 -8.91
C ASP A 61 -16.34 7.64 -7.61
N ASN A 62 -15.16 7.62 -6.97
CA ASN A 62 -14.86 8.24 -5.68
C ASN A 62 -15.78 7.72 -4.56
N GLN A 63 -16.15 6.45 -4.60
CA GLN A 63 -16.83 5.83 -3.47
C GLN A 63 -15.87 5.72 -2.29
N ASP A 64 -16.40 5.69 -1.07
CA ASP A 64 -15.58 5.48 0.12
C ASP A 64 -14.95 4.08 0.11
N PRO A 65 -13.73 3.91 0.64
CA PRO A 65 -13.14 2.59 0.81
C PRO A 65 -13.99 1.75 1.78
N LEU A 66 -14.12 0.47 1.47
CA LEU A 66 -14.76 -0.52 2.34
C LEU A 66 -13.95 -0.77 3.61
N ASP A 67 -12.63 -0.64 3.53
CA ASP A 67 -11.71 -0.83 4.64
C ASP A 67 -10.43 -0.02 4.44
N VAL A 68 -9.81 0.36 5.55
CA VAL A 68 -8.51 1.03 5.59
C VAL A 68 -7.58 0.20 6.46
N ILE A 69 -6.59 -0.42 5.82
CA ILE A 69 -5.66 -1.33 6.45
C ILE A 69 -4.40 -0.55 6.81
N GLU A 70 -4.13 -0.39 8.11
CA GLU A 70 -2.85 0.15 8.58
C GLU A 70 -1.72 -0.81 8.20
N VAL A 71 -0.69 -0.28 7.52
CA VAL A 71 0.42 -1.08 7.04
C VAL A 71 1.57 -1.00 8.04
N SER A 72 2.03 -2.16 8.50
CA SER A 72 3.23 -2.24 9.33
C SER A 72 4.51 -2.35 8.48
N PRO A 73 5.68 -1.93 9.00
CA PRO A 73 6.96 -2.16 8.33
C PRO A 73 7.17 -3.61 7.91
N GLN A 74 6.74 -4.56 8.75
CA GLN A 74 6.91 -5.99 8.50
C GLN A 74 6.09 -6.46 7.29
N MET A 75 4.90 -5.90 7.08
CA MET A 75 4.08 -6.21 5.90
C MET A 75 4.79 -5.77 4.62
N ILE A 76 5.39 -4.58 4.61
CA ILE A 76 6.13 -4.04 3.47
C ILE A 76 7.35 -4.91 3.16
N VAL A 77 8.16 -5.23 4.17
CA VAL A 77 9.37 -6.04 3.99
C VAL A 77 9.02 -7.40 3.39
N VAL A 78 8.03 -8.10 3.95
CA VAL A 78 7.60 -9.42 3.45
C VAL A 78 7.11 -9.33 2.01
N ALA A 79 6.29 -8.34 1.66
CA ALA A 79 5.76 -8.19 0.31
C ALA A 79 6.87 -7.91 -0.72
N ILE A 80 7.81 -7.00 -0.40
CA ILE A 80 8.91 -6.65 -1.31
C ILE A 80 9.87 -7.85 -1.52
N GLU A 81 10.09 -8.69 -0.50
CA GLU A 81 10.94 -9.89 -0.63
C GLU A 81 10.38 -10.95 -1.60
N GLN A 82 9.08 -10.87 -1.93
CA GLN A 82 8.44 -11.78 -2.89
C GLN A 82 8.57 -11.32 -4.34
N LEU A 83 9.03 -10.08 -4.58
CA LEU A 83 9.23 -9.57 -5.93
C LEU A 83 10.37 -10.31 -6.64
N PRO A 84 10.23 -10.58 -7.96
CA PRO A 84 11.32 -11.17 -8.74
C PRO A 84 12.52 -10.20 -8.80
N VAL A 85 13.73 -10.77 -8.72
CA VAL A 85 15.02 -10.08 -8.78
C VAL A 85 15.49 -9.82 -10.21
#